data_AF-A0A8J5RIT7-F1
#
_entry.id   AF-A0A8J5RIT7-F1
#
_cell.length_a   1.000
_cell.length_b   1.000
_cell.length_c   1.000
_cell.angle_alpha   90.00
_cell.angle_beta   90.00
_cell.angle_gamma   90.00
#
_symmetry.space_group_name_H-M   'P 1'
#
loop_
_entity.id
_entity.type
_entity.pdbx_description
1 polymer ?
#
loop_
_entity_poly.entity_id
_entity_poly.type
_entity_poly.pdbx_seq_one_letter_code
_entity_poly.pdbx_strand_id
1 'polypeptide(L)'
;MRAVAGGRGFLLLHPRPPWRALSAPVPSPSPPPPAAVTSIALVRRIRHRHFPEGSVYTFHLCRLVHSARCAVTLDDRSQAEPVNGEKANLLQKHEMVGAFQRIPMVMPPIDILMSAQRKSRNVPPTKGITNIAKRERNKGAKQLDALMKELSVPLRTYTENFPKRRDLHPYERSLIELTFGEGYYEKAILRVDALRKKINSVGKQHASVCAKVRADAFLC
;
A
#
# COMPACT_ATOMS: atom_id res chain seq x y z
N MET A 1 -46.24 -55.61 14.89
CA MET A 1 -47.70 -55.51 14.77
C MET A 1 -48.19 -54.22 15.40
N ARG A 2 -49.01 -53.47 14.65
CA ARG A 2 -49.96 -52.38 15.01
C ARG A 2 -49.46 -51.06 15.65
N ALA A 3 -49.83 -50.01 14.91
CA ALA A 3 -49.84 -48.59 15.25
C ALA A 3 -51.19 -48.14 15.83
N VAL A 4 -51.21 -47.01 16.54
CA VAL A 4 -52.34 -46.07 16.79
C VAL A 4 -51.66 -44.71 17.07
N ALA A 5 -51.75 -43.61 16.31
CA ALA A 5 -52.83 -42.86 15.63
C ALA A 5 -53.65 -41.93 16.55
N GLY A 6 -53.52 -40.61 16.31
CA GLY A 6 -54.42 -39.54 16.78
C GLY A 6 -53.64 -38.27 17.16
N GLY A 7 -53.75 -37.10 16.54
CA GLY A 7 -54.69 -36.58 15.55
C GLY A 7 -55.43 -35.34 16.09
N ARG A 8 -55.40 -34.24 15.31
CA ARG A 8 -56.10 -32.93 15.43
C ARG A 8 -55.34 -31.86 16.25
N GLY A 9 -55.13 -30.62 15.78
CA GLY A 9 -55.68 -29.90 14.64
C GLY A 9 -56.33 -28.59 15.09
N PHE A 10 -55.71 -27.46 14.72
CA PHE A 10 -56.23 -26.09 14.54
C PHE A 10 -57.04 -25.42 15.67
N LEU A 11 -56.67 -24.18 16.00
CA LEU A 11 -57.51 -22.99 15.75
C LEU A 11 -56.69 -21.70 15.97
N LEU A 12 -56.57 -20.93 14.90
CA LEU A 12 -56.23 -19.51 14.88
C LEU A 12 -57.39 -18.70 15.47
N LEU A 13 -57.06 -17.62 16.17
CA LEU A 13 -57.71 -16.29 16.20
C LEU A 13 -57.61 -15.70 17.62
N HIS A 14 -57.15 -14.45 17.70
CA HIS A 14 -57.68 -13.34 18.53
C HIS A 14 -56.63 -12.19 18.62
N PRO A 15 -57.04 -10.93 18.86
CA PRO A 15 -57.02 -9.91 17.81
C PRO A 15 -56.24 -8.63 18.19
N ARG A 16 -56.19 -7.71 17.21
CA ARG A 16 -55.66 -6.33 17.21
C ARG A 16 -55.65 -5.55 18.54
N PRO A 17 -54.61 -4.73 18.82
CA PRO A 17 -54.71 -3.61 19.75
C PRO A 17 -55.41 -2.39 19.11
N PRO A 18 -56.19 -1.60 19.86
CA PRO A 18 -56.88 -0.45 19.30
C PRO A 18 -56.42 0.89 19.94
N TRP A 19 -56.12 1.88 19.09
CA TRP A 19 -56.05 3.36 19.29
C TRP A 19 -55.05 3.97 20.31
N ARG A 20 -54.21 4.90 19.83
CA ARG A 20 -54.46 6.36 19.94
C ARG A 20 -53.33 7.17 19.31
N ALA A 21 -53.70 7.92 18.28
CA ALA A 21 -53.02 9.14 17.88
C ALA A 21 -53.30 10.23 18.93
N LEU A 22 -52.28 11.01 19.29
CA LEU A 22 -52.44 12.33 19.88
C LEU A 22 -51.33 13.22 19.32
N SER A 23 -51.79 14.26 18.64
CA SER A 23 -51.02 15.25 17.91
C SER A 23 -50.65 16.43 18.80
N ALA A 24 -49.54 17.09 18.44
CA ALA A 24 -49.17 18.51 18.66
C ALA A 24 -48.48 18.90 19.99
N PRO A 25 -47.76 20.06 20.06
CA PRO A 25 -47.34 20.98 19.00
C PRO A 25 -45.83 21.30 18.96
N VAL A 26 -45.39 21.82 17.82
CA VAL A 26 -44.10 22.47 17.53
C VAL A 26 -44.02 23.85 18.21
N PRO A 27 -42.90 24.23 18.84
CA PRO A 27 -42.55 25.64 19.06
C PRO A 27 -41.53 26.14 18.02
N SER A 28 -41.86 27.30 17.47
CA SER A 28 -41.17 28.12 16.46
C SER A 28 -39.78 28.67 16.86
N PRO A 29 -38.94 29.06 15.89
CA PRO A 29 -37.61 29.62 16.14
C PRO A 29 -37.66 31.13 16.46
N SER A 30 -36.91 31.56 17.48
CA SER A 30 -36.69 32.97 17.83
C SER A 30 -35.27 33.44 17.47
N PRO A 31 -35.06 34.75 17.22
CA PRO A 31 -33.98 35.31 16.39
C PRO A 31 -32.64 35.55 17.11
N PRO A 32 -31.54 35.81 16.36
CA PRO A 32 -30.21 36.05 16.93
C PRO A 32 -29.99 37.50 17.43
N PRO A 33 -29.27 37.69 18.55
CA PRO A 33 -28.79 39.00 18.98
C PRO A 33 -27.39 39.38 18.39
N PRO A 34 -27.01 40.67 18.45
CA PRO A 34 -26.10 41.32 17.51
C PRO A 34 -24.60 41.24 17.83
N ALA A 35 -23.82 41.63 16.82
CA ALA A 35 -22.37 41.74 16.75
C ALA A 35 -21.71 42.43 17.96
N ALA A 36 -20.62 41.83 18.43
CA ALA A 36 -19.59 42.52 19.21
C ALA A 36 -18.22 42.25 18.58
N VAL A 37 -17.63 43.32 18.06
CA VAL A 37 -16.25 43.44 17.61
C VAL A 37 -15.35 43.47 18.83
N THR A 38 -14.39 42.54 18.94
CA THR A 38 -13.11 42.80 19.62
C THR A 38 -11.99 41.97 18.99
N SER A 39 -11.12 42.67 18.26
CA SER A 39 -9.80 42.22 17.83
C SER A 39 -8.88 42.02 19.02
N ILE A 40 -8.26 40.84 19.17
CA ILE A 40 -6.96 40.70 19.83
C ILE A 40 -6.10 39.76 19.00
N ALA A 41 -5.02 40.34 18.47
CA ALA A 41 -3.97 39.66 17.76
C ALA A 41 -3.17 38.75 18.70
N LEU A 42 -2.94 37.50 18.29
CA LEU A 42 -1.82 36.71 18.78
C LEU A 42 -1.16 35.98 17.61
N VAL A 43 -0.16 36.63 17.04
CA VAL A 43 0.77 36.08 16.06
C VAL A 43 1.55 34.95 16.75
N ARG A 44 1.20 33.69 16.46
CA ARG A 44 2.09 32.55 16.71
C ARG A 44 2.61 31.99 15.39
N ARG A 45 3.84 32.40 15.13
CA ARG A 45 4.78 32.01 14.08
C ARG A 45 4.99 30.49 14.05
N ILE A 46 4.29 29.78 13.16
CA ILE A 46 4.60 28.39 12.81
C ILE A 46 5.73 28.42 11.78
N ARG A 47 6.90 27.90 12.15
CA ARG A 47 8.02 27.66 11.23
C ARG A 47 7.66 26.49 10.31
N HIS A 48 7.06 26.77 9.16
CA HIS A 48 7.11 25.86 8.02
C HIS A 48 8.53 25.88 7.45
N ARG A 49 9.24 24.75 7.58
CA ARG A 49 10.47 24.54 6.81
C ARG A 49 10.08 24.43 5.34
N HIS A 50 10.51 25.44 4.62
CA HIS A 50 10.56 25.57 3.17
C HIS A 50 11.05 24.27 2.52
N PHE A 51 10.18 23.66 1.71
CA PHE A 51 10.53 22.63 0.74
C PHE A 51 10.51 23.33 -0.62
N PRO A 52 11.61 23.36 -1.39
CA PRO A 52 11.61 24.08 -2.65
C PRO A 52 10.85 23.29 -3.71
N GLU A 53 9.82 23.96 -4.24
CA GLU A 53 9.19 23.85 -5.54
C GLU A 53 10.08 23.20 -6.61
N GLY A 54 9.57 22.13 -7.21
CA GLY A 54 10.21 21.41 -8.29
C GLY A 54 9.16 20.93 -9.30
N SER A 55 8.85 21.83 -10.24
CA SER A 55 8.43 21.55 -11.62
C SER A 55 7.21 20.63 -11.81
N VAL A 56 6.08 21.26 -12.05
CA VAL A 56 4.87 20.64 -12.59
C VAL A 56 5.12 20.28 -14.05
N TYR A 57 5.36 19.00 -14.35
CA TYR A 57 5.29 18.47 -15.71
C TYR A 57 3.96 17.76 -15.91
N THR A 58 3.08 18.43 -16.65
CA THR A 58 1.82 17.93 -17.19
C THR A 58 2.15 16.95 -18.32
N PHE A 59 2.04 15.64 -18.05
CA PHE A 59 2.13 14.62 -19.11
C PHE A 59 0.75 14.39 -19.72
N HIS A 60 0.54 14.93 -20.91
CA HIS A 60 -0.56 14.51 -21.79
C HIS A 60 -0.15 13.24 -22.55
N LEU A 61 -0.95 12.18 -22.41
CA LEU A 61 -0.93 11.00 -23.28
C LEU A 61 -2.03 11.14 -24.33
N CYS A 62 -1.67 11.06 -25.62
CA CYS A 62 -2.52 10.41 -26.63
C CYS A 62 -1.79 10.10 -27.96
N ARG A 63 -1.66 8.78 -28.21
CA ARG A 63 -1.79 8.00 -29.46
C ARG A 63 -1.30 8.55 -30.83
N LEU A 64 -0.43 7.74 -31.48
CA LEU A 64 -0.49 7.36 -32.91
C LEU A 64 0.50 6.16 -33.12
N VAL A 65 0.06 4.91 -33.26
CA VAL A 65 -0.32 4.18 -34.50
C VAL A 65 0.87 3.91 -35.46
N HIS A 66 1.46 2.71 -35.42
CA HIS A 66 1.35 1.65 -36.46
C HIS A 66 2.33 0.48 -36.22
N SER A 67 1.85 -0.68 -36.67
CA SER A 67 2.48 -2.00 -36.69
C SER A 67 3.68 -2.08 -37.64
N ALA A 68 4.76 -2.73 -37.21
CA ALA A 68 5.67 -3.44 -38.11
C ALA A 68 6.18 -4.70 -37.40
N ARG A 69 5.70 -5.85 -37.88
CA ARG A 69 6.17 -7.19 -37.51
C ARG A 69 7.35 -7.49 -38.43
N CYS A 70 8.57 -7.54 -37.91
CA CYS A 70 9.71 -8.13 -38.62
C CYS A 70 10.04 -9.45 -37.94
N ALA A 71 9.65 -10.55 -38.59
CA ALA A 71 10.20 -11.86 -38.28
C ALA A 71 11.53 -11.98 -39.04
N VAL A 72 12.63 -12.08 -38.31
CA VAL A 72 13.93 -12.44 -38.87
C VAL A 72 14.22 -13.85 -38.38
N THR A 73 14.08 -14.83 -39.28
CA THR A 73 14.59 -16.18 -39.09
C THR A 73 16.06 -16.18 -39.45
N LEU A 74 16.93 -16.45 -38.47
CA LEU A 74 18.31 -16.83 -38.70
C LEU A 74 18.47 -18.27 -38.20
N ASP A 75 18.36 -19.20 -39.14
CA ASP A 75 18.94 -20.53 -39.01
C ASP A 75 20.41 -20.39 -39.40
N ASP A 76 21.33 -20.65 -38.47
CA ASP A 76 22.63 -21.18 -38.86
C ASP A 76 23.18 -22.18 -37.84
N ARG A 77 23.74 -23.22 -38.41
CA ARG A 77 24.08 -24.53 -37.90
C ARG A 77 25.55 -24.53 -37.48
N SER A 78 25.85 -24.81 -36.22
CA SER A 78 27.18 -25.33 -35.87
C SER A 78 27.10 -26.30 -34.70
N GLN A 79 27.53 -27.53 -35.00
CA GLN A 79 27.79 -28.60 -34.05
C GLN A 79 29.12 -28.32 -33.35
N ALA A 80 29.17 -28.56 -32.04
CA ALA A 80 30.40 -28.89 -31.32
C ALA A 80 30.04 -29.74 -30.09
N GLU A 81 30.59 -30.95 -30.04
CA GLU A 81 30.51 -31.93 -28.96
C GLU A 81 31.23 -31.44 -27.67
N PRO A 82 30.84 -31.95 -26.47
CA PRO A 82 31.33 -31.44 -25.20
C PRO A 82 32.52 -32.23 -24.65
N VAL A 83 33.54 -31.55 -24.13
CA VAL A 83 34.57 -32.14 -23.26
C VAL A 83 34.54 -31.48 -21.89
N ASN A 84 34.37 -32.35 -20.90
CA ASN A 84 34.31 -32.24 -19.45
C ASN A 84 35.01 -31.03 -18.78
N GLY A 85 34.32 -30.41 -17.82
CA GLY A 85 34.83 -29.33 -16.97
C GLY A 85 33.77 -28.78 -16.02
N GLU A 86 33.57 -29.47 -14.89
CA GLU A 86 32.68 -29.07 -13.79
C GLU A 86 33.09 -27.72 -13.19
N LYS A 87 32.64 -26.58 -13.75
CA LYS A 87 32.65 -25.23 -13.11
C LYS A 87 31.97 -24.09 -13.91
N ALA A 88 30.90 -24.36 -14.67
CA ALA A 88 30.31 -23.33 -15.54
C ALA A 88 28.77 -23.17 -15.53
N ASN A 89 28.04 -23.72 -14.55
CA ASN A 89 26.57 -23.55 -14.50
C ASN A 89 26.07 -22.24 -13.84
N LEU A 90 26.96 -21.29 -13.56
CA LEU A 90 26.61 -19.93 -13.08
C LEU A 90 26.90 -18.84 -14.13
N LEU A 91 27.26 -19.25 -15.35
CA LEU A 91 27.43 -18.34 -16.48
C LEU A 91 26.08 -18.21 -17.18
N GLN A 92 25.41 -17.09 -16.88
CA GLN A 92 24.38 -16.46 -17.69
C GLN A 92 23.40 -17.44 -18.33
N LYS A 93 22.35 -17.78 -17.57
CA LYS A 93 21.08 -18.19 -18.17
C LYS A 93 20.65 -17.01 -19.05
N HIS A 94 21.10 -16.99 -20.30
CA HIS A 94 20.82 -15.89 -21.21
C HIS A 94 19.33 -15.95 -21.45
N GLU A 95 18.65 -14.98 -20.85
CA GLU A 95 17.22 -14.94 -20.87
C GLU A 95 16.80 -14.68 -22.32
N MET A 96 16.00 -15.58 -22.88
CA MET A 96 15.51 -15.47 -24.27
C MET A 96 14.68 -14.20 -24.52
N VAL A 97 14.37 -13.47 -23.45
CA VAL A 97 13.59 -12.25 -23.39
C VAL A 97 14.43 -11.14 -22.74
N GLY A 98 14.41 -9.95 -23.34
CA GLY A 98 15.22 -8.80 -22.90
C GLY A 98 14.92 -8.37 -21.47
N ALA A 99 15.88 -7.72 -20.81
CA ALA A 99 15.84 -7.44 -19.38
C ALA A 99 14.62 -6.60 -18.96
N PHE A 100 14.16 -5.70 -19.85
CA PHE A 100 13.02 -4.82 -19.59
C PHE A 100 11.66 -5.51 -19.69
N GLN A 101 11.55 -6.67 -20.33
CA GLN A 101 10.28 -7.40 -20.42
C GLN A 101 9.86 -8.03 -19.08
N ARG A 102 10.78 -8.14 -18.14
CA ARG A 102 10.56 -8.73 -16.80
C ARG A 102 10.14 -7.72 -15.75
N ILE A 103 10.06 -6.44 -16.12
CA ILE A 103 9.76 -5.37 -15.20
C ILE A 103 8.30 -5.47 -14.74
N PRO A 104 8.03 -5.47 -13.42
CA PRO A 104 6.68 -5.50 -12.90
C PRO A 104 5.98 -4.16 -13.14
N MET A 105 4.64 -4.22 -13.21
CA MET A 105 3.81 -3.01 -13.15
C MET A 105 4.06 -2.27 -11.84
N VAL A 106 4.46 -1.00 -11.94
CA VAL A 106 4.70 -0.14 -10.79
C VAL A 106 3.41 0.57 -10.40
N MET A 107 3.03 0.42 -9.13
CA MET A 107 1.85 1.07 -8.57
C MET A 107 2.16 2.54 -8.26
N PRO A 108 1.22 3.47 -8.49
CA PRO A 108 1.44 4.87 -8.16
C PRO A 108 1.52 5.07 -6.63
N PRO A 109 2.24 6.10 -6.15
CA PRO A 109 2.48 6.29 -4.71
C PRO A 109 1.20 6.44 -3.88
N ILE A 110 0.17 7.09 -4.45
CA ILE A 110 -1.10 7.31 -3.76
C ILE A 110 -1.80 5.98 -3.46
N ASP A 111 -1.76 5.02 -4.38
CA ASP A 111 -2.42 3.73 -4.22
C ASP A 111 -1.68 2.84 -3.22
N ILE A 112 -0.34 2.90 -3.22
CA ILE A 112 0.49 2.21 -2.21
C ILE A 112 0.14 2.75 -0.81
N LEU A 113 0.07 4.07 -0.66
CA LEU A 113 -0.25 4.69 0.63
C LEU A 113 -1.68 4.34 1.08
N MET A 114 -2.66 4.50 0.20
CA MET A 114 -4.07 4.26 0.52
C MET A 114 -4.34 2.80 0.83
N SER A 115 -3.75 1.87 0.07
CA SER A 115 -3.87 0.45 0.34
C SER A 115 -3.20 0.05 1.66
N ALA A 116 -2.00 0.56 1.95
CA ALA A 116 -1.31 0.32 3.22
C ALA A 116 -2.09 0.86 4.43
N GLN A 117 -2.69 2.05 4.31
CA GLN A 117 -3.54 2.61 5.37
C GLN A 117 -4.80 1.77 5.60
N ARG A 118 -5.49 1.35 4.53
CA ARG A 118 -6.68 0.51 4.63
C ARG A 118 -6.37 -0.84 5.28
N LYS A 119 -5.33 -1.52 4.79
CA LYS A 119 -4.93 -2.85 5.29
C LYS A 119 -4.46 -2.79 6.73
N SER A 120 -3.69 -1.78 7.11
CA SER A 120 -3.22 -1.63 8.50
C SER A 120 -4.36 -1.33 9.48
N ARG A 121 -5.34 -0.51 9.10
CA ARG A 121 -6.51 -0.23 9.97
C ARG A 121 -7.35 -1.47 10.29
N ASN A 122 -7.48 -2.38 9.31
CA ASN A 122 -8.34 -3.55 9.39
C ASN A 122 -7.70 -4.77 10.10
N VAL A 123 -6.54 -4.60 10.73
CA VAL A 123 -5.85 -5.69 11.42
C VAL A 123 -6.53 -6.01 12.76
N PRO A 124 -6.97 -7.27 13.00
CA PRO A 124 -7.59 -7.65 14.26
C PRO A 124 -6.56 -7.87 15.38
N PRO A 125 -6.94 -7.62 16.65
CA PRO A 125 -6.10 -7.97 17.80
C PRO A 125 -5.91 -9.48 17.92
N THR A 126 -4.90 -9.91 18.69
CA THR A 126 -4.75 -11.34 19.03
C THR A 126 -5.95 -11.82 19.86
N LYS A 127 -6.47 -12.99 19.49
CA LYS A 127 -7.56 -13.66 20.22
C LYS A 127 -7.10 -14.03 21.64
N GLY A 128 -8.01 -14.02 22.61
CA GLY A 128 -7.73 -14.47 23.98
C GLY A 128 -7.15 -13.43 24.94
N ILE A 129 -6.96 -12.16 24.52
CA ILE A 129 -6.57 -11.09 25.44
C ILE A 129 -7.83 -10.57 26.17
N THR A 130 -7.97 -10.89 27.45
CA THR A 130 -9.09 -10.45 28.30
C THR A 130 -8.98 -8.97 28.67
N ASN A 131 -7.78 -8.51 29.05
CA ASN A 131 -7.55 -7.13 29.45
C ASN A 131 -7.65 -6.17 28.25
N ILE A 132 -8.58 -5.21 28.34
CA ILE A 132 -8.89 -4.24 27.27
C ILE A 132 -7.67 -3.38 26.92
N ALA A 133 -6.93 -2.87 27.92
CA ALA A 133 -5.74 -2.06 27.67
C ALA A 133 -4.62 -2.84 26.97
N LYS A 134 -4.41 -4.11 27.35
CA LYS A 134 -3.45 -4.99 26.67
C LYS A 134 -3.92 -5.30 25.24
N ARG A 135 -5.22 -5.45 25.01
CA ARG A 135 -5.82 -5.73 23.69
C ARG A 135 -5.61 -4.56 22.73
N GLU A 136 -5.92 -3.34 23.15
CA GLU A 136 -5.73 -2.15 22.31
C GLU A 136 -4.25 -1.89 21.98
N ARG A 137 -3.35 -2.12 22.94
CA ARG A 137 -1.90 -2.05 22.69
C ARG A 137 -1.44 -3.11 21.68
N ASN A 138 -1.93 -4.34 21.79
CA ASN A 138 -1.61 -5.39 20.82
C ASN A 138 -2.12 -5.05 19.42
N LYS A 139 -3.34 -4.51 19.32
CA LYS A 139 -3.89 -4.00 18.07
C LYS A 139 -2.98 -2.95 17.47
N GLY A 140 -2.62 -1.90 18.23
CA GLY A 140 -1.73 -0.85 17.76
C GLY A 140 -0.37 -1.35 17.27
N ALA A 141 0.25 -2.30 17.99
CA ALA A 141 1.50 -2.94 17.57
C ALA A 141 1.34 -3.66 16.22
N LYS A 142 0.28 -4.48 16.07
CA LYS A 142 -0.01 -5.19 14.82
C LYS A 142 -0.33 -4.25 13.65
N GLN A 143 -1.03 -3.15 13.92
CA GLN A 143 -1.34 -2.14 12.90
C GLN A 143 -0.06 -1.46 12.39
N LEU A 144 0.88 -1.15 13.29
CA LEU A 144 2.19 -0.60 12.94
C LEU A 144 3.02 -1.59 12.10
N ASP A 145 3.10 -2.85 12.53
CA ASP A 145 3.82 -3.90 11.80
C ASP A 145 3.22 -4.13 10.40
N ALA A 146 1.89 -4.12 10.30
CA ALA A 146 1.20 -4.25 9.02
C ALA A 146 1.47 -3.05 8.11
N LEU A 147 1.41 -1.81 8.63
CA LEU A 147 1.72 -0.62 7.84
C LEU A 147 3.16 -0.66 7.30
N MET A 148 4.12 -1.01 8.15
CA MET A 148 5.51 -1.17 7.74
C MET A 148 5.65 -2.21 6.62
N LYS A 149 5.00 -3.36 6.77
CA LYS A 149 5.05 -4.43 5.76
C LYS A 149 4.42 -4.02 4.44
N GLU A 150 3.22 -3.46 4.47
CA GLU A 150 2.49 -3.06 3.25
C GLU A 150 3.20 -1.97 2.46
N LEU A 151 3.97 -1.10 3.12
CA LEU A 151 4.83 -0.13 2.42
C LEU A 151 6.17 -0.74 1.96
N SER A 152 6.83 -1.53 2.81
CA SER A 152 8.18 -2.03 2.52
C SER A 152 8.22 -3.14 1.47
N VAL A 153 7.19 -3.99 1.38
CA VAL A 153 7.11 -5.09 0.41
C VAL A 153 7.09 -4.60 -1.04
N PRO A 154 6.16 -3.73 -1.48
CA PRO A 154 6.14 -3.28 -2.87
C PRO A 154 7.42 -2.53 -3.26
N LEU A 155 7.96 -1.69 -2.36
CA LEU A 155 9.23 -0.99 -2.63
C LEU A 155 10.41 -1.96 -2.77
N ARG A 156 10.44 -3.03 -1.98
CA ARG A 156 11.43 -4.10 -2.11
C ARG A 156 11.30 -4.80 -3.46
N THR A 157 10.09 -5.17 -3.85
CA THR A 157 9.80 -5.79 -5.15
C THR A 157 10.32 -4.92 -6.28
N TYR A 158 10.16 -3.59 -6.24
CA TYR A 158 10.70 -2.71 -7.26
C TYR A 158 12.23 -2.66 -7.27
N THR A 159 12.88 -2.64 -6.10
CA THR A 159 14.36 -2.64 -6.07
C THR A 159 14.98 -3.96 -6.56
N GLU A 160 14.29 -5.08 -6.40
CA GLU A 160 14.81 -6.42 -6.75
C GLU A 160 14.52 -6.81 -8.20
N ASN A 161 13.39 -6.40 -8.77
CA ASN A 161 12.98 -6.81 -10.12
C ASN A 161 13.44 -5.83 -11.22
N PHE A 162 14.00 -4.67 -10.86
CA PHE A 162 14.58 -3.76 -11.82
C PHE A 162 16.07 -4.08 -12.05
N PRO A 163 16.49 -4.32 -13.29
CA PRO A 163 17.87 -4.74 -13.59
C PRO A 163 18.86 -3.59 -13.33
N LYS A 164 20.06 -3.90 -12.82
CA LYS A 164 21.11 -2.91 -12.60
C LYS A 164 21.84 -2.60 -13.90
N ARG A 165 22.16 -1.32 -14.16
CA ARG A 165 22.89 -0.91 -15.38
C ARG A 165 24.21 -1.66 -15.61
N ARG A 166 24.90 -2.07 -14.55
CA ARG A 166 26.17 -2.83 -14.66
C ARG A 166 26.00 -4.27 -15.15
N ASP A 167 24.81 -4.82 -15.03
CA ASP A 167 24.51 -6.22 -15.35
C ASP A 167 23.71 -6.33 -16.68
N LEU A 168 23.25 -5.19 -17.22
CA LEU A 168 22.52 -5.10 -18.49
C LEU A 168 23.40 -5.33 -19.71
N HIS A 169 22.80 -5.72 -20.84
CA HIS A 169 23.50 -5.80 -22.12
C HIS A 169 23.95 -4.40 -22.58
N PRO A 170 25.10 -4.22 -23.28
CA PRO A 170 25.58 -2.90 -23.72
C PRO A 170 24.53 -2.06 -24.48
N TYR A 171 23.77 -2.71 -25.38
CA TYR A 171 22.67 -2.05 -26.08
C TYR A 171 21.58 -1.52 -25.13
N GLU A 172 21.16 -2.33 -24.14
CA GLU A 172 20.14 -1.93 -23.16
C GLU A 172 20.63 -0.78 -22.27
N ARG A 173 21.92 -0.74 -21.94
CA ARG A 173 22.53 0.38 -21.22
C ARG A 173 22.45 1.68 -22.04
N SER A 174 22.81 1.62 -23.31
CA SER A 174 22.71 2.76 -24.22
C SER A 174 21.27 3.22 -24.38
N LEU A 175 20.30 2.30 -24.45
CA LEU A 175 18.88 2.66 -24.48
C LEU A 175 18.43 3.43 -23.24
N ILE A 176 18.83 3.01 -22.04
CA ILE A 176 18.54 3.75 -20.81
C ILE A 176 19.13 5.15 -20.87
N GLU A 177 20.40 5.25 -21.26
CA GLU A 177 21.15 6.51 -21.29
C GLU A 177 20.56 7.50 -22.31
N LEU A 178 20.16 7.01 -23.49
CA LEU A 178 19.50 7.84 -24.51
C LEU A 178 18.06 8.24 -24.13
N THR A 179 17.33 7.38 -23.41
CA THR A 179 15.91 7.63 -23.08
C THR A 179 15.75 8.53 -21.85
N PHE A 180 16.55 8.29 -20.80
CA PHE A 180 16.40 8.96 -19.50
C PHE A 180 17.56 9.91 -19.17
N GLY A 181 18.63 9.90 -19.96
CA GLY A 181 19.87 10.59 -19.65
C GLY A 181 20.77 9.81 -18.69
N GLU A 182 21.99 10.31 -18.53
CA GLU A 182 22.99 9.65 -17.70
C GLU A 182 22.62 9.68 -16.20
N GLY A 183 22.65 8.51 -15.56
CA GLY A 183 22.55 8.38 -14.11
C GLY A 183 21.15 8.55 -13.52
N TYR A 184 20.13 8.93 -14.31
CA TYR A 184 18.77 9.11 -13.81
C TYR A 184 18.17 7.80 -13.32
N TYR A 185 18.35 6.74 -14.11
CA TYR A 185 17.86 5.40 -13.81
C TYR A 185 18.37 4.86 -12.47
N GLU A 186 19.68 4.93 -12.23
CA GLU A 186 20.29 4.50 -10.98
C GLU A 186 19.79 5.33 -9.80
N LYS A 187 19.72 6.66 -9.97
CA LYS A 187 19.22 7.56 -8.94
C LYS A 187 17.79 7.22 -8.54
N ALA A 188 16.92 6.88 -9.51
CA ALA A 188 15.54 6.50 -9.23
C ALA A 188 15.45 5.23 -8.37
N ILE A 189 16.16 4.16 -8.76
CA ILE A 189 16.19 2.90 -8.00
C ILE A 189 16.78 3.11 -6.60
N LEU A 190 17.86 3.87 -6.50
CA LEU A 190 18.49 4.20 -5.21
C LEU A 190 17.57 5.02 -4.29
N ARG A 191 16.79 5.97 -4.84
CA ARG A 191 15.80 6.74 -4.07
C ARG A 191 14.72 5.83 -3.50
N VAL A 192 14.25 4.86 -4.28
CA VAL A 192 13.25 3.87 -3.82
C VAL A 192 13.81 3.00 -2.68
N ASP A 193 15.05 2.51 -2.81
CA ASP A 193 15.68 1.73 -1.75
C ASP A 193 15.95 2.57 -0.48
N ALA A 194 16.39 3.82 -0.64
CA ALA A 194 16.57 4.75 0.46
C ALA A 194 15.24 5.02 1.19
N LEU A 195 14.14 5.19 0.45
CA LEU A 195 12.80 5.35 1.02
C LEU A 195 12.39 4.12 1.84
N ARG A 196 12.58 2.91 1.30
CA ARG A 196 12.31 1.64 2.01
C ARG A 196 13.11 1.55 3.31
N LYS A 197 14.40 1.88 3.28
CA LYS A 197 15.27 1.89 4.47
C LYS A 197 14.78 2.89 5.52
N LYS A 198 14.39 4.09 5.10
CA LYS A 198 13.85 5.14 5.97
C LYS A 198 12.53 4.73 6.63
N ILE A 199 11.63 4.09 5.88
CA ILE A 199 10.38 3.56 6.43
C ILE A 199 10.67 2.51 7.51
N ASN A 200 11.61 1.60 7.25
CA ASN A 200 11.99 0.58 8.22
C ASN A 200 12.68 1.16 9.46
N SER A 201 13.52 2.18 9.33
CA SER A 201 14.16 2.83 10.48
C SER A 201 13.15 3.57 11.35
N VAL A 202 12.27 4.37 10.73
CA VAL A 202 11.19 5.09 11.43
C VAL A 202 10.23 4.12 12.11
N GLY A 203 9.83 3.04 11.41
CA GLY A 203 8.97 2.01 11.98
C GLY A 203 9.58 1.33 13.21
N LYS A 204 10.88 0.98 13.16
CA LYS A 204 11.61 0.43 14.31
C LYS A 204 11.70 1.42 15.49
N GLN A 205 11.93 2.70 15.21
CA GLN A 205 11.95 3.75 16.24
C GLN A 205 10.60 3.89 16.93
N HIS A 206 9.50 3.86 16.18
CA HIS A 206 8.17 3.92 16.78
C HIS A 206 7.84 2.65 17.58
N ALA A 207 8.21 1.47 17.08
CA ALA A 207 8.04 0.22 17.80
C ALA A 207 8.79 0.22 19.14
N SER A 208 10.04 0.72 19.17
CA SER A 208 10.83 0.80 20.40
C SER A 208 10.27 1.80 21.39
N VAL A 209 9.81 2.97 20.93
CA VAL A 209 9.13 3.97 21.78
C VAL A 209 7.86 3.39 22.39
N CYS A 210 7.03 2.71 21.61
CA CYS A 210 5.83 2.03 22.10
C CYS A 210 6.15 0.92 23.12
N ALA A 211 7.29 0.24 22.96
CA ALA A 211 7.77 -0.76 23.91
C ALA A 211 8.34 -0.13 25.20
N LYS A 212 8.95 1.06 25.13
CA LYS A 212 9.50 1.75 26.29
C LYS A 212 8.41 2.38 27.16
N VAL A 213 7.44 3.07 26.55
CA VAL A 213 6.26 3.60 27.26
C VAL A 213 5.49 2.49 27.99
N ARG A 214 5.55 1.24 27.48
CA ARG A 214 4.99 0.07 28.17
C ARG A 214 5.72 -0.25 29.48
N ALA A 215 7.03 -0.07 29.57
CA ALA A 215 7.81 -0.37 30.77
C ALA A 215 7.64 0.71 31.84
N ASP A 216 7.65 1.98 31.44
CA ASP A 216 7.62 3.12 32.37
C ASP A 216 6.21 3.35 32.97
N ALA A 217 5.14 2.97 32.26
CA ALA A 217 3.75 3.09 32.74
C ALA A 217 3.34 2.07 33.83
N PHE A 218 4.25 1.22 34.31
CA PHE A 218 4.04 0.33 35.46
C PHE A 218 4.74 0.82 36.75
N LEU A 219 5.42 1.98 36.70
CA LEU A 219 6.18 2.57 37.82
C LEU A 219 5.48 3.77 38.48
N CYS A 220 4.21 4.05 38.15
CA CYS A 220 3.38 5.06 38.83
C CYS A 220 2.03 4.47 39.21
#